data_AF-A0A6J2XAJ7-F1
#
_entry.id   AF-A0A6J2XAJ7-F1
#
_cell.length_a   1.000
_cell.length_b   1.000
_cell.length_c   1.000
_cell.angle_alpha   90.00
_cell.angle_beta   90.00
_cell.angle_gamma   90.00
#
_symmetry.space_group_name_H-M   'P 1'
#
loop_
_entity.id
_entity.type
_entity.pdbx_description
1 polymer ?
#
loop_
_entity_poly.entity_id
_entity_poly.type
_entity_poly.pdbx_seq_one_letter_code
_entity_poly.pdbx_strand_id
1 'polypeptide(L)'
;MQTIISKTGIEVSYPCTVHLLQNGENYECEYKSDDLGQDLLNHICRIQNIDNQFIWGLKFMDNDGMEDQRHWLDLDNLIRTQVRTVSNVRFYFRVKVYPPEPYRIIDGNIRFCFFQQLRLDLLSGRLFCSINDASMLTALILQYVHGNFDCDRSWTYNSYIKQKILRQERCSTKFFSNTKFRALDIYEKLLPDLRTHEVEDMFLRLAALILQYVHGNFDCDRSWTYNSYIKQKILRQERCSTKFFSNTKFRALDIYEKLLPDLRTHEVEDMFLRLAGKLNSYGVEPLLVQNLEREDVILWMNYSGFSI
;
A
#
# COMPACT_ATOMS: atom_id res chain seq x y z
N MET A 1 9.86 38.16 -17.02
CA MET A 1 9.13 37.36 -16.02
C MET A 1 8.34 38.31 -15.16
N GLN A 2 7.01 38.32 -15.29
CA GLN A 2 6.14 39.18 -14.48
C GLN A 2 5.87 38.49 -13.15
N THR A 3 6.44 39.02 -12.08
CA THR A 3 6.10 38.64 -10.70
C THR A 3 4.68 39.14 -10.43
N ILE A 4 3.72 38.23 -10.35
CA ILE A 4 2.34 38.57 -9.97
C ILE A 4 2.35 38.79 -8.45
N ILE A 5 2.57 40.03 -8.04
CA ILE A 5 2.46 40.44 -6.63
C ILE A 5 0.97 40.43 -6.26
N SER A 6 0.64 39.80 -5.13
CA SER A 6 -0.73 39.76 -4.60
C SER A 6 -1.28 41.19 -4.42
N LYS A 7 -2.57 41.39 -4.69
CA LYS A 7 -3.25 42.71 -4.68
C LYS A 7 -3.23 43.44 -3.31
N THR A 8 -2.60 42.88 -2.29
CA THR A 8 -2.50 43.46 -0.94
C THR A 8 -1.07 43.60 -0.41
N GLY A 9 -0.05 43.08 -1.12
CA GLY A 9 1.35 43.15 -0.64
C GLY A 9 1.64 42.34 0.64
N ILE A 10 0.69 41.50 1.08
CA ILE A 10 0.86 40.61 2.24
C ILE A 10 1.07 39.19 1.71
N GLU A 11 2.24 38.64 1.98
CA GLU A 11 2.60 37.25 1.72
C GLU A 11 1.96 36.39 2.81
N VAL A 12 0.93 35.62 2.45
CA VAL A 12 0.22 34.74 3.38
C VAL A 12 0.85 33.36 3.30
N SER A 13 1.38 32.86 4.42
CA SER A 13 1.87 31.49 4.57
C SER A 13 0.90 30.64 5.39
N TYR A 14 0.90 29.33 5.14
CA TYR A 14 0.07 28.35 5.83
C TYR A 14 0.95 27.26 6.43
N PRO A 15 0.81 26.94 7.72
CA PRO A 15 1.53 25.84 8.34
C PRO A 15 1.01 24.50 7.81
N CYS A 16 1.93 23.55 7.62
CA CYS A 16 1.64 22.19 7.20
C CYS A 16 2.64 21.19 7.81
N THR A 17 2.28 19.91 7.73
CA THR A 17 3.15 18.82 8.16
C THR A 17 3.37 17.86 7.01
N VAL A 18 4.63 17.54 6.70
CA VAL A 18 4.98 16.55 5.68
C VAL A 18 5.48 15.28 6.36
N HIS A 19 4.79 14.16 6.11
CA HIS A 19 5.20 12.83 6.52
C HIS A 19 6.24 12.27 5.55
N LEU A 20 7.50 12.21 6.01
CA LEU A 20 8.65 11.74 5.25
C LEU A 20 8.70 10.21 5.12
N LEU A 21 9.60 9.71 4.27
CA LEU A 21 9.85 8.27 4.09
C LEU A 21 10.63 7.66 5.26
N GLN A 22 11.54 8.43 5.87
CA GLN A 22 12.42 7.95 6.93
C GLN A 22 11.62 7.70 8.22
N ASN A 23 11.33 6.43 8.52
CA ASN A 23 10.68 5.98 9.76
C ASN A 23 9.35 6.67 10.15
N GLY A 24 8.69 7.37 9.22
CA GLY A 24 7.49 8.15 9.51
C GLY A 24 7.75 9.43 10.29
N GLU A 25 8.94 10.02 10.13
CA GLU A 25 9.25 11.36 10.63
C GLU A 25 8.32 12.40 10.01
N ASN A 26 7.98 13.40 10.83
CA ASN A 26 7.17 14.54 10.42
C ASN A 26 8.08 15.75 10.29
N TYR A 27 7.95 16.45 9.18
CA TYR A 27 8.59 17.73 8.95
C TYR A 27 7.54 18.83 9.00
N GLU A 28 7.66 19.72 9.97
CA GLU A 28 6.80 20.90 10.10
C GLU A 28 7.38 22.04 9.26
N CYS A 29 6.57 22.59 8.35
CA CYS A 29 6.98 23.69 7.49
C CYS A 29 5.77 24.54 7.07
N GLU A 30 6.02 25.57 6.27
CA GLU A 30 4.99 26.44 5.73
C GLU A 30 5.06 26.47 4.21
N TYR A 31 3.91 26.64 3.57
CA TYR A 31 3.81 26.94 2.15
C TYR A 31 3.06 28.26 1.94
N LYS A 32 3.41 29.01 0.90
CA LYS A 32 2.84 30.32 0.59
C LYS A 32 1.54 30.17 -0.19
N SER A 33 0.71 31.21 -0.16
CA SER A 33 -0.59 31.21 -0.84
C SER A 33 -0.51 31.09 -2.36
N ASP A 34 0.63 31.43 -2.94
CA ASP A 34 0.96 31.35 -4.36
C ASP A 34 1.90 30.19 -4.71
N ASP A 35 2.28 29.34 -3.73
CA ASP A 35 3.09 28.15 -4.00
C ASP A 35 2.29 27.11 -4.82
N LEU A 36 2.94 26.60 -5.85
CA LEU A 36 2.49 25.41 -6.58
C LEU A 36 2.86 24.16 -5.78
N GLY A 37 2.19 23.04 -6.09
CA GLY A 37 2.58 21.75 -5.51
C GLY A 37 4.05 21.40 -5.77
N GLN A 38 4.59 21.80 -6.93
CA GLN A 38 5.99 21.65 -7.28
C GLN A 38 6.94 22.41 -6.33
N ASP A 39 6.54 23.59 -5.85
CA ASP A 39 7.39 24.40 -4.97
C ASP A 39 7.60 23.72 -3.61
N LEU A 40 6.52 23.19 -3.03
CA LEU A 40 6.60 22.39 -1.81
C LEU A 40 7.40 21.10 -2.04
N LEU A 41 7.19 20.39 -3.16
CA LEU A 41 7.97 19.19 -3.47
C LEU A 41 9.47 19.51 -3.58
N ASN A 42 9.82 20.61 -4.26
CA ASN A 42 11.20 21.07 -4.39
C ASN A 42 11.82 21.41 -3.04
N HIS A 43 11.07 22.08 -2.16
CA HIS A 43 11.51 22.36 -0.80
C HIS A 43 11.82 21.07 -0.03
N ILE A 44 10.93 20.08 -0.09
CA ILE A 44 11.13 18.77 0.56
C ILE A 44 12.31 17.99 -0.03
N CYS A 45 12.50 18.00 -1.35
CA CYS A 45 13.64 17.34 -1.97
C CYS A 45 14.98 17.98 -1.55
N ARG A 46 15.02 19.31 -1.44
CA ARG A 46 16.22 20.05 -0.97
C ARG A 46 16.57 19.71 0.47
N ILE A 47 15.61 19.71 1.40
CA ILE A 47 15.90 19.39 2.81
C ILE A 47 16.30 17.92 3.02
N GLN A 48 15.83 17.03 2.16
CA GLN A 48 16.21 15.62 2.20
C GLN A 48 17.52 15.33 1.45
N ASN A 49 18.06 16.32 0.71
CA ASN A 49 19.22 16.17 -0.17
C ASN A 49 19.03 15.03 -1.20
N ILE A 50 17.88 15.05 -1.89
CA ILE A 50 17.50 14.05 -2.91
C ILE A 50 17.19 14.76 -4.22
N ASP A 51 17.75 14.23 -5.32
CA ASP A 51 17.52 14.69 -6.68
C ASP A 51 16.36 13.95 -7.38
N ASN A 52 16.16 14.20 -8.68
CA ASN A 52 15.18 13.53 -9.54
C ASN A 52 13.73 13.69 -9.05
N GLN A 53 13.30 14.95 -8.89
CA GLN A 53 11.97 15.35 -8.39
C GLN A 53 10.79 14.62 -9.07
N PHE A 54 10.92 14.26 -10.35
CA PHE A 54 9.90 13.55 -11.13
C PHE A 54 9.57 12.14 -10.59
N ILE A 55 10.44 11.54 -9.78
CA ILE A 55 10.23 10.23 -9.13
C ILE A 55 9.25 10.35 -7.96
N TRP A 56 9.23 11.51 -7.32
CA TRP A 56 8.57 11.74 -6.04
C TRP A 56 7.23 12.46 -6.23
N GLY A 57 6.40 12.41 -5.19
CA GLY A 57 5.19 13.21 -5.12
C GLY A 57 4.73 13.40 -3.69
N LEU A 58 3.73 14.27 -3.54
CA LEU A 58 3.06 14.51 -2.27
C LEU A 58 1.64 13.98 -2.37
N LYS A 59 1.21 13.18 -1.41
CA LYS A 59 -0.22 12.91 -1.20
C LYS A 59 -0.77 13.75 -0.06
N PHE A 60 -2.05 14.08 -0.07
CA PHE A 60 -2.75 14.68 1.06
C PHE A 60 -4.06 13.93 1.33
N MET A 61 -4.62 14.06 2.52
CA MET A 61 -5.95 13.53 2.84
C MET A 61 -6.94 14.68 2.78
N ASP A 62 -8.05 14.49 2.08
CA ASP A 62 -9.18 15.41 2.20
C ASP A 62 -10.00 15.02 3.45
N ASN A 63 -10.43 16.01 4.24
CA ASN A 63 -11.11 15.75 5.53
C ASN A 63 -12.59 15.33 5.36
N ASP A 64 -12.97 14.81 4.19
CA ASP A 64 -14.37 14.65 3.74
C ASP A 64 -15.11 13.43 4.31
N GLY A 65 -14.73 12.97 5.51
CA GLY A 65 -15.43 11.88 6.21
C GLY A 65 -15.27 10.48 5.58
N MET A 66 -14.74 10.39 4.36
CA MET A 66 -14.18 9.17 3.76
C MET A 66 -12.75 8.98 4.27
N GLU A 67 -12.64 8.66 5.56
CA GLU A 67 -11.38 8.36 6.26
C GLU A 67 -10.61 7.22 5.54
N ASP A 68 -9.73 7.57 4.59
CA ASP A 68 -8.51 6.85 4.15
C ASP A 68 -8.13 7.11 2.67
N GLN A 69 -8.88 7.90 1.90
CA GLN A 69 -8.46 8.23 0.52
C GLN A 69 -7.43 9.37 0.51
N ARG A 70 -6.19 9.01 0.17
CA ARG A 70 -5.10 9.96 -0.06
C ARG A 70 -5.04 10.34 -1.54
N HIS A 71 -5.11 11.62 -1.84
CA HIS A 71 -5.02 12.16 -3.21
C HIS A 71 -3.60 12.64 -3.49
N TRP A 72 -3.12 12.43 -4.72
CA TRP A 72 -1.89 13.06 -5.18
C TRP A 72 -2.12 14.57 -5.33
N LEU A 73 -1.19 15.36 -4.79
CA LEU A 73 -1.09 16.78 -5.05
C LEU A 73 -0.66 16.97 -6.51
N ASP A 74 -1.44 17.72 -7.26
CA ASP A 74 -1.07 18.20 -8.58
C ASP A 74 0.02 19.26 -8.43
N LEU A 75 1.16 19.00 -9.06
CA LEU A 75 2.36 19.82 -8.91
C LEU A 75 2.28 21.10 -9.74
N ASP A 76 1.44 21.14 -10.77
CA ASP A 76 1.27 22.28 -11.68
C ASP A 76 0.21 23.28 -11.18
N ASN A 77 -0.49 22.94 -10.10
CA ASN A 77 -1.57 23.73 -9.52
C ASN A 77 -1.21 24.29 -8.15
N LEU A 78 -1.86 25.39 -7.77
CA LEU A 78 -1.70 26.01 -6.46
C LEU A 78 -2.11 25.04 -5.35
N ILE A 79 -1.36 25.01 -4.25
CA ILE A 79 -1.66 24.10 -3.13
C ILE A 79 -3.01 24.45 -2.51
N ARG A 80 -3.24 25.75 -2.24
CA ARG A 80 -4.46 26.24 -1.58
C ARG A 80 -5.76 25.99 -2.34
N THR A 81 -5.69 25.71 -3.64
CA THR A 81 -6.88 25.43 -4.46
C THR A 81 -7.24 23.94 -4.48
N GLN A 82 -6.34 23.08 -4.02
CA GLN A 82 -6.52 21.62 -4.01
C GLN A 82 -6.92 21.08 -2.63
N VAL A 83 -6.64 21.84 -1.57
CA VAL A 83 -6.92 21.43 -0.18
C VAL A 83 -8.14 22.17 0.35
N ARG A 84 -9.03 21.45 1.06
CA ARG A 84 -10.22 22.05 1.67
C ARG A 84 -9.89 22.94 2.86
N THR A 85 -8.99 22.47 3.72
CA THR A 85 -8.49 23.23 4.88
C THR A 85 -7.05 23.64 4.60
N VAL A 86 -6.80 24.91 4.34
CA VAL A 86 -5.46 25.41 3.97
C VAL A 86 -4.45 25.36 5.14
N SER A 87 -4.91 25.43 6.39
CA SER A 87 -4.03 25.34 7.57
C SER A 87 -3.92 23.92 8.11
N ASN A 88 -2.73 23.55 8.59
CA ASN A 88 -2.42 22.25 9.19
C ASN A 88 -2.67 21.05 8.26
N VAL A 89 -2.48 21.24 6.95
CA VAL A 89 -2.56 20.14 5.98
C VAL A 89 -1.48 19.12 6.28
N ARG A 90 -1.84 17.83 6.21
CA ARG A 90 -0.89 16.73 6.27
C ARG A 90 -0.59 16.22 4.87
N PHE A 91 0.64 16.45 4.42
CA PHE A 91 1.17 15.89 3.20
C PHE A 91 1.97 14.61 3.49
N TYR A 92 2.11 13.74 2.50
CA TYR A 92 2.81 12.48 2.57
C TYR A 92 3.77 12.39 1.38
N PHE A 93 5.07 12.49 1.66
CA PHE A 93 6.11 12.37 0.64
C PHE A 93 6.27 10.90 0.25
N ARG A 94 5.98 10.55 -1.01
CA ARG A 94 5.91 9.17 -1.50
C ARG A 94 6.57 9.04 -2.88
N VAL A 95 6.97 7.82 -3.22
CA VAL A 95 7.36 7.48 -4.59
C VAL A 95 6.13 7.48 -5.48
N LYS A 96 6.20 8.24 -6.58
CA LYS A 96 5.17 8.30 -7.63
C LYS A 96 5.54 7.40 -8.81
N VAL A 97 6.84 7.29 -9.13
CA VAL A 97 7.34 6.51 -10.27
C VAL A 97 8.31 5.44 -9.77
N TYR A 98 7.92 4.16 -9.93
CA TYR A 98 8.75 3.02 -9.54
C TYR A 98 9.56 2.52 -10.75
N PRO A 99 10.90 2.41 -10.67
CA PRO A 99 11.71 1.83 -11.73
C PRO A 99 11.53 0.31 -11.79
N PRO A 100 11.74 -0.34 -12.95
CA PRO A 100 11.61 -1.79 -13.07
C PRO A 100 12.54 -2.58 -12.15
N GLU A 101 13.74 -2.04 -11.88
CA GLU A 101 14.78 -2.72 -11.12
C GLU A 101 15.33 -1.79 -10.02
N PRO A 102 14.66 -1.66 -8.86
CA PRO A 102 15.04 -0.70 -7.82
C PRO A 102 16.42 -0.97 -7.20
N TYR A 103 16.91 -2.21 -7.28
CA TYR A 103 18.23 -2.60 -6.79
C TYR A 103 19.39 -2.06 -7.65
N ARG A 104 19.12 -1.58 -8.88
CA ARG A 104 20.14 -1.01 -9.79
C ARG A 104 20.38 0.48 -9.59
N ILE A 105 19.66 1.12 -8.67
CA ILE A 105 19.83 2.54 -8.36
C ILE A 105 21.23 2.75 -7.75
N ILE A 106 22.05 3.54 -8.44
CA ILE A 106 23.44 3.82 -8.06
C ILE A 106 23.51 4.88 -6.96
N ASP A 107 22.62 5.88 -7.01
CA ASP A 107 22.53 6.93 -6.01
C ASP A 107 22.05 6.36 -4.67
N GLY A 108 22.91 6.42 -3.66
CA GLY A 108 22.63 5.85 -2.33
C GLY A 108 21.44 6.50 -1.62
N ASN A 109 21.22 7.80 -1.78
CA ASN A 109 20.11 8.52 -1.14
C ASN A 109 18.77 8.11 -1.77
N ILE A 110 18.73 8.04 -3.11
CA ILE A 110 17.53 7.60 -3.83
C ILE A 110 17.25 6.12 -3.51
N ARG A 111 18.28 5.27 -3.54
CA ARG A 111 18.16 3.83 -3.22
C ARG A 111 17.60 3.63 -1.82
N PHE A 112 18.11 4.38 -0.85
CA PHE A 112 17.61 4.36 0.52
C PHE A 112 16.14 4.78 0.62
N CYS A 113 15.74 5.82 -0.12
CA CYS A 113 14.35 6.26 -0.15
C CYS A 113 13.41 5.20 -0.75
N PHE A 114 13.85 4.48 -1.80
CA PHE A 114 13.10 3.34 -2.33
C PHE A 114 12.96 2.20 -1.31
N PHE A 115 14.03 1.89 -0.57
CA PHE A 115 13.98 0.90 0.50
C PHE A 115 12.93 1.30 1.55
N GLN A 116 12.94 2.56 2.00
CA GLN A 116 11.99 3.06 2.97
C GLN A 116 10.55 3.08 2.45
N GLN A 117 10.33 3.46 1.19
CA GLN A 117 9.00 3.41 0.56
C GLN A 117 8.47 1.98 0.52
N LEU A 118 9.25 1.02 0.01
CA LEU A 118 8.79 -0.37 -0.08
C LEU A 118 8.59 -1.01 1.30
N ARG A 119 9.38 -0.59 2.29
CA ARG A 119 9.13 -0.93 3.68
C ARG A 119 7.77 -0.39 4.12
N LEU A 120 7.45 0.88 3.87
CA LEU A 120 6.12 1.44 4.17
C LEU A 120 4.99 0.70 3.42
N ASP A 121 5.21 0.32 2.17
CA ASP A 121 4.23 -0.42 1.37
C ASP A 121 3.97 -1.81 1.95
N LEU A 122 5.02 -2.50 2.42
CA LEU A 122 4.88 -3.77 3.12
C LEU A 122 4.14 -3.60 4.45
N LEU A 123 4.50 -2.60 5.26
CA LEU A 123 3.89 -2.37 6.58
C LEU A 123 2.42 -1.93 6.47
N SER A 124 2.05 -1.21 5.41
CA SER A 124 0.68 -0.78 5.14
C SER A 124 -0.18 -1.83 4.43
N GLY A 125 0.41 -2.96 4.03
CA GLY A 125 -0.28 -4.01 3.28
C GLY A 125 -0.49 -3.70 1.79
N ARG A 126 0.12 -2.64 1.26
CA ARG A 126 0.12 -2.32 -0.18
C ARG A 126 0.97 -3.29 -0.99
N LEU A 127 2.07 -3.77 -0.41
CA LEU A 127 2.97 -4.74 -1.05
C LEU A 127 2.52 -6.19 -0.75
N PHE A 128 1.55 -6.68 -1.53
CA PHE A 128 1.05 -8.06 -1.43
C PHE A 128 2.12 -9.09 -1.80
N CYS A 129 2.32 -10.10 -0.97
CA CYS A 129 3.31 -11.14 -1.19
C CYS A 129 2.94 -12.46 -0.49
N SER A 130 3.65 -13.54 -0.82
CA SER A 130 3.45 -14.84 -0.17
C SER A 130 3.94 -14.82 1.29
N ILE A 131 3.56 -15.83 2.09
CA ILE A 131 4.07 -15.99 3.47
C ILE A 131 5.61 -15.98 3.48
N ASN A 132 6.22 -16.69 2.54
CA ASN A 132 7.67 -16.85 2.51
C ASN A 132 8.36 -15.51 2.21
N ASP A 133 7.85 -14.77 1.23
CA ASP A 133 8.37 -13.45 0.87
C ASP A 133 8.16 -12.46 2.03
N ALA A 134 6.96 -12.44 2.62
CA ALA A 134 6.65 -11.59 3.77
C ALA A 134 7.57 -11.90 4.96
N SER A 135 7.85 -13.18 5.23
CA SER A 135 8.78 -13.59 6.29
C SER A 135 10.21 -13.14 6.01
N MET A 136 10.69 -13.31 4.78
CA MET A 136 12.03 -12.91 4.39
C MET A 136 12.19 -11.38 4.42
N LEU A 137 11.24 -10.63 3.85
CA LEU A 137 11.22 -9.17 3.91
C LEU A 137 11.15 -8.66 5.35
N THR A 138 10.35 -9.30 6.20
CA THR A 138 10.28 -8.97 7.64
C THR A 138 11.61 -9.24 8.33
N ALA A 139 12.26 -10.36 8.06
CA ALA A 139 13.56 -10.70 8.63
C ALA A 139 14.64 -9.68 8.22
N LEU A 140 14.66 -9.28 6.94
CA LEU A 140 15.54 -8.23 6.44
C LEU A 140 15.28 -6.88 7.13
N ILE A 141 14.03 -6.52 7.39
CA ILE A 141 13.70 -5.32 8.18
C ILE A 141 14.24 -5.42 9.61
N LEU A 142 14.14 -6.59 10.25
CA LEU A 142 14.68 -6.79 11.59
C LEU A 142 16.21 -6.64 11.61
N GLN A 143 16.91 -7.27 10.65
CA GLN A 143 18.37 -7.12 10.50
C GLN A 143 18.75 -5.66 10.26
N TYR A 144 18.01 -4.94 9.41
CA TYR A 144 18.23 -3.52 9.15
C TYR A 144 18.06 -2.66 10.41
N VAL A 145 17.00 -2.88 11.20
CA VAL A 145 16.66 -2.03 12.35
C VAL A 145 17.46 -2.39 13.60
N HIS A 146 17.76 -3.67 13.80
CA HIS A 146 18.28 -4.19 15.07
C HIS A 146 19.70 -4.77 14.98
N GLY A 147 20.27 -4.89 13.78
CA GLY A 147 21.55 -5.56 13.58
C GLY A 147 21.42 -7.07 13.75
N ASN A 148 22.44 -7.74 14.28
CA ASN A 148 22.42 -9.18 14.50
C ASN A 148 21.38 -9.60 15.55
N PHE A 149 20.86 -10.82 15.38
CA PHE A 149 19.93 -11.42 16.33
C PHE A 149 20.56 -11.57 17.72
N ASP A 150 19.84 -11.12 18.73
CA ASP A 150 20.17 -11.24 20.15
C ASP A 150 18.97 -11.90 20.87
N CYS A 151 19.20 -13.09 21.43
CA CYS A 151 18.14 -13.88 22.05
C CYS A 151 17.47 -13.15 23.23
N ASP A 152 18.20 -12.28 23.93
CA ASP A 152 17.69 -11.49 25.05
C ASP A 152 16.72 -10.38 24.60
N ARG A 153 16.76 -10.01 23.31
CA ARG A 153 15.90 -8.99 22.70
C ARG A 153 14.67 -9.56 22.00
N SER A 154 14.38 -10.85 22.18
CA SER A 154 13.23 -11.51 21.54
C SER A 154 11.93 -10.72 21.74
N TRP A 155 11.64 -10.22 22.95
CA TRP A 155 10.44 -9.41 23.20
C TRP A 155 10.38 -8.15 22.33
N THR A 156 11.51 -7.46 22.13
CA THR A 156 11.61 -6.26 21.30
C THR A 156 11.26 -6.55 19.85
N TYR A 157 11.81 -7.62 19.27
CA TYR A 157 11.50 -8.04 17.91
C TYR A 157 10.02 -8.40 17.75
N ASN A 158 9.49 -9.15 18.72
CA ASN A 158 8.08 -9.53 18.77
C ASN A 158 7.16 -8.32 18.84
N SER A 159 7.53 -7.31 19.63
CA SER A 159 6.81 -6.05 19.78
C SER A 159 6.87 -5.23 18.50
N TYR A 160 8.04 -5.13 17.87
CA TYR A 160 8.21 -4.44 16.58
C TYR A 160 7.33 -5.04 15.49
N ILE A 161 7.36 -6.37 15.33
CA ILE A 161 6.51 -7.07 14.34
C ILE A 161 5.03 -6.81 14.63
N LYS A 162 4.59 -6.95 15.88
CA LYS A 162 3.18 -6.71 16.24
C LYS A 162 2.74 -5.26 16.01
N GLN A 163 3.58 -4.29 16.34
CA GLN A 163 3.20 -2.87 16.34
C GLN A 163 3.38 -2.19 14.98
N LYS A 164 4.40 -2.57 14.22
CA LYS A 164 4.77 -1.90 12.97
C LYS A 164 4.36 -2.72 11.75
N ILE A 165 4.45 -4.05 11.81
CA ILE A 165 4.16 -4.94 10.68
C ILE A 165 2.70 -5.44 10.70
N LEU A 166 2.14 -5.76 11.87
CA LEU A 166 0.78 -6.33 11.98
C LEU A 166 -0.32 -5.33 12.42
N ARG A 167 0.04 -4.11 12.85
CA ARG A 167 -0.93 -3.15 13.44
C ARG A 167 -1.70 -2.30 12.41
N GLN A 168 -1.20 -2.14 11.18
CA GLN A 168 -1.84 -1.28 10.17
C GLN A 168 -3.01 -1.96 9.44
N GLU A 169 -3.35 -3.20 9.81
CA GLU A 169 -4.48 -3.98 9.29
C GLU A 169 -5.86 -3.38 9.58
N ARG A 170 -5.99 -2.39 10.48
CA ARG A 170 -7.29 -1.72 10.73
C ARG A 170 -7.75 -0.77 9.63
N CYS A 171 -6.86 -0.33 8.73
CA CYS A 171 -7.24 0.44 7.54
C CYS A 171 -7.50 -0.45 6.32
N SER A 172 -6.83 -1.61 6.21
CA SER A 172 -7.06 -2.56 5.10
C SER A 172 -8.33 -3.42 5.30
N THR A 173 -8.75 -3.69 6.54
CA THR A 173 -10.06 -4.32 6.79
C THR A 173 -11.22 -3.47 6.30
N LYS A 174 -11.08 -2.14 6.16
CA LYS A 174 -12.08 -1.28 5.50
C LYS A 174 -12.20 -1.56 3.99
N PHE A 175 -11.08 -1.90 3.32
CA PHE A 175 -11.07 -2.26 1.90
C PHE A 175 -11.80 -3.60 1.65
N PHE A 176 -11.56 -4.61 2.50
CA PHE A 176 -12.32 -5.86 2.48
C PHE A 176 -13.76 -5.71 3.00
N SER A 177 -14.02 -4.78 3.93
CA SER A 177 -15.39 -4.49 4.35
C SER A 177 -16.20 -3.83 3.23
N ASN A 178 -15.60 -2.98 2.40
CA ASN A 178 -16.27 -2.46 1.19
C ASN A 178 -16.62 -3.59 0.22
N THR A 179 -15.78 -4.62 0.11
CA THR A 179 -16.10 -5.82 -0.69
C THR A 179 -17.26 -6.61 -0.06
N LYS A 180 -17.33 -6.69 1.27
CA LYS A 180 -18.42 -7.31 2.03
C LYS A 180 -19.73 -6.53 1.94
N PHE A 181 -19.69 -5.20 2.07
CA PHE A 181 -20.84 -4.32 1.90
C PHE A 181 -21.34 -4.31 0.46
N ARG A 182 -20.44 -4.39 -0.53
CA ARG A 182 -20.80 -4.54 -1.95
C ARG A 182 -21.41 -5.91 -2.27
N ALA A 183 -20.86 -6.99 -1.70
CA ALA A 183 -21.47 -8.32 -1.83
C ALA A 183 -22.88 -8.36 -1.20
N LEU A 184 -23.10 -7.63 -0.10
CA LEU A 184 -24.41 -7.45 0.53
C LEU A 184 -25.34 -6.51 -0.27
N ASP A 185 -24.81 -5.44 -0.88
CA ASP A 185 -25.58 -4.50 -1.70
C ASP A 185 -26.02 -5.14 -3.03
N ILE A 186 -25.17 -5.99 -3.62
CA ILE A 186 -25.52 -6.89 -4.75
C ILE A 186 -26.61 -7.87 -4.30
N TYR A 187 -26.47 -8.46 -3.11
CA TYR A 187 -27.50 -9.33 -2.54
C TYR A 187 -28.84 -8.61 -2.31
N GLU A 188 -28.84 -7.38 -1.82
CA GLU A 188 -30.06 -6.62 -1.57
C GLU A 188 -30.69 -6.02 -2.83
N LYS A 189 -29.89 -5.66 -3.85
CA LYS A 189 -30.39 -5.01 -5.09
C LYS A 189 -30.70 -5.96 -6.23
N LEU A 190 -29.90 -7.01 -6.41
CA LEU A 190 -30.06 -7.96 -7.53
C LEU A 190 -30.81 -9.23 -7.13
N LEU A 191 -30.84 -9.58 -5.84
CA LEU A 191 -31.39 -10.84 -5.36
C LEU A 191 -32.64 -10.76 -4.46
N PRO A 192 -33.39 -9.65 -4.30
CA PRO A 192 -34.53 -9.62 -3.37
C PRO A 192 -35.70 -10.52 -3.80
N ASP A 193 -35.85 -10.75 -5.11
CA ASP A 193 -36.91 -11.59 -5.68
C ASP A 193 -36.45 -13.02 -6.04
N LEU A 194 -35.16 -13.32 -5.83
CA LEU A 194 -34.58 -14.61 -6.19
C LEU A 194 -34.57 -15.53 -4.98
N ARG A 195 -35.23 -16.69 -5.13
CA ARG A 195 -35.26 -17.74 -4.12
C ARG A 195 -33.84 -18.30 -3.95
N THR A 196 -33.53 -18.84 -2.76
CA THR A 196 -32.18 -19.29 -2.40
C THR A 196 -31.51 -20.18 -3.47
N HIS A 197 -32.27 -21.03 -4.14
CA HIS A 197 -31.77 -21.89 -5.22
C HIS A 197 -31.41 -21.14 -6.52
N GLU A 198 -32.06 -20.02 -6.82
CA GLU A 198 -31.77 -19.18 -8.00
C GLU A 198 -30.48 -18.38 -7.79
N VAL A 199 -30.22 -17.94 -6.56
CA VAL A 199 -28.95 -17.33 -6.13
C VAL A 199 -27.80 -18.34 -6.17
N GLU A 200 -28.05 -19.56 -5.69
CA GLU A 200 -27.08 -20.65 -5.73
C GLU A 200 -26.76 -21.06 -7.18
N ASP A 201 -27.74 -21.11 -8.08
CA ASP A 201 -27.55 -21.41 -9.51
C ASP A 201 -26.71 -20.33 -10.21
N MET A 202 -26.96 -19.04 -9.93
CA MET A 202 -26.15 -17.93 -10.44
C MET A 202 -24.69 -18.00 -9.96
N PHE A 203 -24.49 -18.26 -8.67
CA PHE A 203 -23.15 -18.36 -8.09
C PHE A 203 -22.37 -19.55 -8.68
N LEU A 204 -23.03 -20.69 -8.88
CA LEU A 204 -22.44 -21.87 -9.51
C LEU A 204 -22.11 -21.62 -10.99
N ARG A 205 -22.96 -20.89 -11.73
CA ARG A 205 -22.68 -20.49 -13.13
C ARG A 205 -21.47 -19.57 -13.24
N LEU A 206 -21.37 -18.57 -12.37
CA LEU A 206 -20.21 -17.65 -12.34
C LEU A 206 -18.92 -18.39 -11.92
N ALA A 207 -19.00 -19.25 -10.90
CA ALA A 207 -17.87 -20.09 -10.49
C ALA A 207 -17.43 -21.05 -11.60
N ALA A 208 -18.37 -21.63 -12.36
CA ALA A 208 -18.08 -22.49 -13.51
C ALA A 208 -17.44 -21.72 -14.67
N LEU A 209 -17.87 -20.49 -14.96
CA LEU A 209 -17.26 -19.62 -15.97
C LEU A 209 -15.81 -19.26 -15.64
N ILE A 210 -15.54 -18.91 -14.37
CA ILE A 210 -14.17 -18.63 -13.88
C ILE A 210 -13.29 -19.89 -13.98
N LEU A 211 -13.83 -21.06 -13.65
CA LEU A 211 -13.08 -22.33 -13.71
C LEU A 211 -12.87 -22.84 -15.15
N GLN A 212 -13.82 -22.60 -16.06
CA GLN A 212 -13.67 -22.90 -17.48
C GLN A 212 -12.60 -22.01 -18.14
N TYR A 213 -12.56 -20.73 -17.78
CA TYR A 213 -11.55 -19.78 -18.26
C TYR A 213 -10.13 -20.15 -17.80
N VAL A 214 -9.98 -20.69 -16.58
CA VAL A 214 -8.68 -20.99 -15.99
C VAL A 214 -8.17 -22.40 -16.29
N HIS A 215 -9.04 -23.42 -16.44
CA HIS A 215 -8.56 -24.81 -16.51
C HIS A 215 -9.23 -25.77 -17.51
N GLY A 216 -10.19 -25.35 -18.33
CA GLY A 216 -10.76 -26.25 -19.35
C GLY A 216 -11.48 -27.48 -18.77
N ASN A 217 -12.81 -27.39 -18.69
CA ASN A 217 -13.81 -28.40 -18.30
C ASN A 217 -13.78 -28.91 -16.85
N PHE A 218 -14.82 -28.55 -16.10
CA PHE A 218 -15.13 -29.13 -14.80
C PHE A 218 -16.63 -29.52 -14.73
N ASP A 219 -16.89 -30.67 -14.10
CA ASP A 219 -18.18 -31.37 -14.00
C ASP A 219 -18.97 -30.95 -12.75
N CYS A 220 -20.29 -30.82 -12.85
CA CYS A 220 -21.14 -29.96 -12.01
C CYS A 220 -21.76 -30.61 -10.75
N ASP A 221 -21.40 -31.82 -10.39
CA ASP A 221 -22.27 -32.68 -9.55
C ASP A 221 -22.08 -32.58 -8.00
N ARG A 222 -21.54 -31.48 -7.45
CA ARG A 222 -21.26 -31.38 -5.98
C ARG A 222 -21.58 -30.02 -5.31
N SER A 223 -22.69 -29.37 -5.64
CA SER A 223 -23.05 -28.03 -5.14
C SER A 223 -23.19 -27.91 -3.61
N TRP A 224 -23.71 -28.92 -2.90
CA TRP A 224 -23.98 -28.83 -1.46
C TRP A 224 -22.70 -28.82 -0.57
N THR A 225 -21.61 -29.44 -1.04
CA THR A 225 -20.32 -29.37 -0.34
C THR A 225 -19.62 -28.02 -0.53
N TYR A 226 -19.98 -27.26 -1.57
CA TYR A 226 -19.29 -26.04 -1.98
C TYR A 226 -19.69 -24.81 -1.14
N ASN A 227 -20.96 -24.64 -0.78
CA ASN A 227 -21.39 -23.53 0.09
C ASN A 227 -20.87 -23.65 1.53
N SER A 228 -20.81 -24.88 2.06
CA SER A 228 -20.15 -25.16 3.33
C SER A 228 -18.62 -24.98 3.21
N TYR A 229 -18.04 -25.35 2.07
CA TYR A 229 -16.62 -25.12 1.76
C TYR A 229 -16.25 -23.64 1.65
N ILE A 230 -17.07 -22.79 1.02
CA ILE A 230 -16.84 -21.34 0.88
C ILE A 230 -16.99 -20.63 2.23
N LYS A 231 -18.05 -20.90 3.00
CA LYS A 231 -18.18 -20.38 4.38
C LYS A 231 -17.02 -20.85 5.26
N GLN A 232 -16.62 -22.11 5.15
CA GLN A 232 -15.42 -22.61 5.81
C GLN A 232 -14.15 -21.98 5.26
N LYS A 233 -14.03 -21.63 3.97
CA LYS A 233 -12.85 -21.00 3.37
C LYS A 233 -12.72 -19.54 3.77
N ILE A 234 -13.82 -18.81 3.91
CA ILE A 234 -13.85 -17.41 4.36
C ILE A 234 -13.55 -17.33 5.86
N LEU A 235 -14.20 -18.16 6.70
CA LEU A 235 -13.86 -18.29 8.13
C LEU A 235 -12.46 -18.89 8.34
N ARG A 236 -12.02 -19.80 7.45
CA ARG A 236 -10.62 -20.25 7.39
C ARG A 236 -9.71 -19.16 6.87
N GLN A 237 -10.13 -18.21 6.04
CA GLN A 237 -9.30 -17.09 5.59
C GLN A 237 -9.09 -16.08 6.72
N GLU A 238 -10.09 -15.83 7.57
CA GLU A 238 -9.92 -15.02 8.79
C GLU A 238 -9.04 -15.73 9.84
N ARG A 239 -9.24 -17.04 10.04
CA ARG A 239 -8.32 -17.88 10.86
C ARG A 239 -6.97 -18.10 10.20
N CYS A 240 -6.89 -18.08 8.88
CA CYS A 240 -5.67 -18.16 8.09
C CYS A 240 -4.99 -16.82 8.08
N SER A 241 -5.67 -15.69 8.23
CA SER A 241 -5.05 -14.39 8.39
C SER A 241 -4.28 -14.37 9.72
N THR A 242 -4.94 -14.74 10.82
CA THR A 242 -4.28 -14.92 12.13
C THR A 242 -3.20 -16.02 12.12
N LYS A 243 -3.41 -17.16 11.45
CA LYS A 243 -2.37 -18.21 11.29
C LYS A 243 -1.25 -17.83 10.31
N PHE A 244 -1.55 -17.10 9.24
CA PHE A 244 -0.61 -16.56 8.25
C PHE A 244 0.32 -15.63 8.99
N PHE A 245 -0.21 -14.69 9.76
CA PHE A 245 0.62 -13.75 10.52
C PHE A 245 1.40 -14.40 11.67
N SER A 246 0.82 -15.36 12.38
CA SER A 246 1.59 -16.14 13.36
C SER A 246 2.73 -16.89 12.67
N ASN A 247 2.46 -17.54 11.53
CA ASN A 247 3.45 -18.28 10.77
C ASN A 247 4.52 -17.37 10.16
N THR A 248 4.11 -16.22 9.59
CA THR A 248 5.00 -15.23 9.00
C THR A 248 5.98 -14.72 10.04
N LYS A 249 5.48 -14.39 11.23
CA LYS A 249 6.28 -13.92 12.37
C LYS A 249 7.29 -14.96 12.85
N PHE A 250 6.86 -16.20 13.11
CA PHE A 250 7.77 -17.25 13.57
C PHE A 250 8.85 -17.55 12.53
N ARG A 251 8.48 -17.63 11.24
CA ARG A 251 9.42 -17.84 10.14
C ARG A 251 10.37 -16.66 9.96
N ALA A 252 9.90 -15.43 10.11
CA ALA A 252 10.75 -14.25 10.01
C ALA A 252 11.84 -14.24 11.10
N LEU A 253 11.47 -14.59 12.34
CA LEU A 253 12.45 -14.71 13.43
C LEU A 253 13.45 -15.83 13.18
N ASP A 254 13.00 -16.98 12.67
CA ASP A 254 13.87 -18.11 12.32
C ASP A 254 14.88 -17.76 11.21
N ILE A 255 14.42 -17.06 10.17
CA ILE A 255 15.29 -16.53 9.10
C ILE A 255 16.27 -15.50 9.65
N TYR A 256 15.79 -14.57 10.48
CA TYR A 256 16.59 -13.50 11.07
C TYR A 256 17.72 -14.04 11.94
N GLU A 257 17.43 -15.07 12.76
CA GLU A 257 18.42 -15.73 13.61
C GLU A 257 19.43 -16.56 12.81
N LYS A 258 18.97 -17.32 11.80
CA LYS A 258 19.80 -18.36 11.16
C LYS A 258 20.49 -17.94 9.88
N LEU A 259 19.87 -17.06 9.08
CA LEU A 259 20.28 -16.79 7.70
C LEU A 259 20.83 -15.39 7.46
N LEU A 260 20.55 -14.44 8.36
CA LEU A 260 20.94 -13.03 8.22
C LEU A 260 22.08 -12.52 9.13
N PRO A 261 22.72 -13.29 10.04
CA PRO A 261 23.84 -12.76 10.82
C PRO A 261 24.95 -12.13 9.97
N ASP A 262 25.55 -11.08 10.50
CA ASP A 262 26.70 -10.32 9.97
C ASP A 262 26.46 -9.58 8.65
N LEU A 263 25.23 -9.56 8.15
CA LEU A 263 24.88 -8.73 7.00
C LEU A 263 24.95 -7.24 7.34
N ARG A 264 25.66 -6.49 6.51
CA ARG A 264 25.75 -5.03 6.58
C ARG A 264 24.49 -4.39 6.03
N THR A 265 24.20 -3.17 6.47
CA THR A 265 22.99 -2.42 6.09
C THR A 265 22.77 -2.36 4.57
N HIS A 266 23.82 -2.10 3.78
CA HIS A 266 23.70 -2.02 2.33
C HIS A 266 23.43 -3.37 1.65
N GLU A 267 23.85 -4.49 2.24
CA GLU A 267 23.58 -5.85 1.76
C GLU A 267 22.11 -6.20 2.03
N VAL A 268 21.62 -5.87 3.22
CA VAL A 268 20.21 -6.02 3.59
C VAL A 268 19.30 -5.21 2.67
N GLU A 269 19.65 -3.94 2.41
CA GLU A 269 18.93 -3.08 1.46
C GLU A 269 18.90 -3.68 0.05
N ASP A 270 20.04 -4.15 -0.47
CA ASP A 270 20.12 -4.73 -1.82
C ASP A 270 19.24 -5.99 -1.93
N MET A 271 19.33 -6.90 -0.96
CA MET A 271 18.48 -8.09 -0.89
C MET A 271 16.99 -7.73 -0.81
N PHE A 272 16.65 -6.74 0.02
CA PHE A 272 15.27 -6.29 0.19
C PHE A 272 14.71 -5.72 -1.12
N LEU A 273 15.45 -4.82 -1.78
CA LEU A 273 15.02 -4.20 -3.04
C LEU A 273 14.87 -5.24 -4.16
N ARG A 274 15.77 -6.23 -4.24
CA ARG A 274 15.67 -7.33 -5.21
C ARG A 274 14.44 -8.19 -5.00
N LEU A 275 14.13 -8.52 -3.75
CA LEU A 275 12.99 -9.36 -3.41
C LEU A 275 11.68 -8.59 -3.64
N ALA A 276 11.59 -7.37 -3.10
CA ALA A 276 10.40 -6.52 -3.24
C ALA A 276 10.12 -6.14 -4.70
N GLY A 277 11.16 -5.85 -5.50
CA GLY A 277 11.02 -5.50 -6.91
C GLY A 277 10.50 -6.62 -7.82
N LYS A 278 10.53 -7.88 -7.35
CA LYS A 278 10.02 -9.04 -8.10
C LYS A 278 8.55 -9.37 -7.79
N LEU A 279 7.95 -8.67 -6.82
CA LEU A 279 6.57 -8.93 -6.44
C LEU A 279 5.60 -8.34 -7.47
N ASN A 280 4.51 -9.04 -7.75
CA ASN A 280 3.48 -8.56 -8.68
C ASN A 280 2.81 -7.25 -8.21
N SER A 281 2.82 -7.01 -6.90
CA SER A 281 2.29 -5.80 -6.26
C SER A 281 3.27 -4.62 -6.25
N TYR A 282 4.50 -4.83 -6.73
CA TYR A 282 5.55 -3.81 -6.72
C TYR A 282 5.15 -2.59 -7.54
N GLY A 283 5.19 -1.42 -6.89
CA GLY A 283 4.89 -0.14 -7.53
C GLY A 283 3.44 -0.01 -8.00
N VAL A 284 2.54 -0.93 -7.62
CA VAL A 284 1.15 -0.87 -8.06
C VAL A 284 0.39 0.15 -7.24
N GLU A 285 -0.29 1.06 -7.92
CA GLU A 285 -1.38 1.87 -7.36
C GLU A 285 -2.72 1.28 -7.83
N PRO A 286 -3.51 0.67 -6.94
CA PRO A 286 -4.82 0.14 -7.32
C PRO A 286 -5.81 1.29 -7.53
N LEU A 287 -6.44 1.32 -8.71
CA LEU A 287 -7.49 2.29 -9.05
C LEU A 287 -8.81 1.55 -9.18
N LEU A 288 -9.80 1.96 -8.39
CA LEU A 288 -11.16 1.46 -8.54
C LEU A 288 -11.81 2.16 -9.75
N VAL A 289 -12.15 1.39 -10.77
CA VAL A 289 -12.80 1.90 -12.00
C VAL A 289 -14.04 1.08 -12.31
N GLN A 290 -14.93 1.63 -13.14
CA GLN A 290 -16.10 0.89 -13.62
C GLN A 290 -15.88 0.43 -15.06
N ASN A 291 -16.16 -0.85 -15.32
CA ASN A 291 -16.18 -1.36 -16.68
C ASN A 291 -17.44 -0.86 -17.42
N LEU A 292 -17.58 -1.23 -18.70
CA LEU A 292 -18.73 -0.85 -19.52
C LEU A 292 -20.06 -1.43 -18.98
N GLU A 293 -19.99 -2.50 -18.20
CA GLU A 293 -21.12 -3.17 -17.54
C GLU A 293 -21.45 -2.56 -16.17
N ARG A 294 -20.77 -1.45 -15.80
CA ARG A 294 -20.88 -0.76 -14.50
C ARG A 294 -20.45 -1.61 -13.32
N GLU A 295 -19.67 -2.65 -13.55
CA GLU A 295 -19.05 -3.42 -12.49
C GLU A 295 -17.78 -2.71 -12.03
N ASP A 296 -17.59 -2.69 -10.71
CA ASP A 296 -16.40 -2.12 -10.11
C ASP A 296 -15.22 -3.10 -10.25
N VAL A 297 -14.19 -2.72 -11.01
CA VAL A 297 -12.95 -3.47 -11.20
C VAL A 297 -11.76 -2.69 -10.65
N ILE A 298 -10.70 -3.40 -10.26
CA ILE A 298 -9.46 -2.76 -9.79
C ILE A 298 -8.47 -2.76 -10.95
N LEU A 299 -8.15 -1.59 -11.45
CA LEU A 299 -7.07 -1.40 -12.41
C LEU A 299 -5.75 -1.26 -11.65
N TRP A 300 -4.82 -2.15 -11.97
CA TRP A 300 -3.45 -2.18 -11.46
C TRP A 300 -2.57 -1.46 -12.49
N MET A 301 -1.91 -0.39 -12.06
CA MET A 301 -0.93 0.33 -12.89
C MET A 301 0.45 0.21 -12.29
N ASN A 302 1.44 -0.18 -13.10
CA ASN A 302 2.85 -0.17 -12.73
C ASN A 302 3.75 0.17 -13.94
N TYR A 303 5.07 0.01 -13.78
CA TYR A 303 6.04 0.26 -14.86
C TYR A 303 5.86 -0.64 -16.10
N SER A 304 5.21 -1.80 -15.95
CA SER A 304 4.95 -2.74 -17.06
C SER A 304 3.65 -2.43 -17.81
N GLY A 305 2.83 -1.50 -17.31
CA GLY A 305 1.59 -1.08 -17.95
C GLY A 305 0.37 -1.30 -17.05
N PHE A 306 -0.75 -1.65 -17.69
CA PHE A 306 -2.06 -1.84 -17.05
C PHE A 306 -2.39 -3.33 -16.92
N SER A 307 -2.96 -3.72 -15.78
CA SER A 307 -3.62 -5.02 -15.60
C SER A 307 -4.93 -4.85 -14.85
N ILE A 308 -5.89 -5.74 -15.08
CA ILE A 308 -7.22 -5.77 -14.41
C ILE A 308 -7.25 -6.96 -13.46
#